data_AF-A0A2V6EPH2-F1
#
_entry.id   AF-A0A2V6EPH2-F1
#
_cell.length_a   1.000
_cell.length_b   1.000
_cell.length_c   1.000
_cell.angle_alpha   90.00
_cell.angle_beta   90.00
_cell.angle_gamma   90.00
#
_symmetry.space_group_name_H-M   'P 1'
#
loop_
_entity.id
_entity.type
_entity.pdbx_description
1 polymer ?
#
loop_
_entity_poly.entity_id
_entity_poly.type
_entity_poly.pdbx_seq_one_letter_code
_entity_poly.pdbx_strand_id
1 'polypeptide(L)'
;MNALLMRLLVVMLVTCAMGFLTSGVALASECTWCDQMANSLTFYKATYPTSNFDPYLQKVGILREAVGRGDQNAVRAEIQELFTMLRSRAHGINDVAADEILNHWQMVTPMEQLNLSEPLVEECTSTPTRLTCGNFSIERVPDPGTKTNRHESQDNMGGAEGG
;
A
#
# COMPACT_ATOMS: atom_id res chain seq x y z
N MET A 1 5.32 -27.31 -64.44
CA MET A 1 5.29 -26.89 -63.03
C MET A 1 3.89 -26.39 -62.73
N ASN A 2 3.17 -27.12 -61.88
CA ASN A 2 1.72 -26.99 -61.72
C ASN A 2 1.37 -25.64 -61.09
N ALA A 3 0.42 -24.90 -61.68
CA ALA A 3 -0.02 -23.57 -61.18
C ALA A 3 -0.44 -23.61 -59.69
N LEU A 4 -0.84 -24.79 -59.21
CA LEU A 4 -1.16 -25.07 -57.82
C LEU A 4 0.08 -25.00 -56.90
N LEU A 5 1.23 -25.47 -57.37
CA LEU A 5 2.51 -25.44 -56.67
C LEU A 5 3.05 -24.00 -56.56
N MET A 6 2.83 -23.18 -57.59
CA MET A 6 3.21 -21.76 -57.58
C MET A 6 2.35 -20.94 -56.61
N ARG A 7 1.03 -21.22 -56.53
CA ARG A 7 0.12 -20.57 -55.58
C ARG A 7 0.44 -20.93 -54.13
N LEU A 8 0.78 -22.19 -53.86
CA LEU A 8 1.17 -22.64 -52.52
C LEU A 8 2.48 -22.00 -52.06
N LEU A 9 3.47 -21.86 -52.95
CA LEU A 9 4.75 -21.20 -52.62
C LEU A 9 4.58 -19.70 -52.34
N VAL A 10 3.70 -19.00 -53.07
CA VAL A 10 3.41 -17.58 -52.85
C VAL A 10 2.69 -17.36 -51.52
N VAL A 11 1.72 -18.21 -51.16
CA VAL A 11 1.04 -18.13 -49.86
C VAL A 11 2.01 -18.38 -48.70
N MET A 12 2.89 -19.38 -48.84
CA MET A 12 3.89 -19.72 -47.82
C MET A 12 4.90 -18.59 -47.58
N LEU A 13 5.39 -17.94 -48.66
CA LEU A 13 6.28 -16.77 -48.57
C LEU A 13 5.59 -15.55 -47.94
N VAL A 14 4.32 -15.29 -48.26
CA VAL A 14 3.54 -14.18 -47.67
C VAL A 14 3.26 -14.43 -46.19
N THR A 15 2.96 -15.67 -45.78
CA THR A 15 2.75 -16.01 -44.35
C THR A 15 4.05 -16.01 -43.54
N CYS A 16 5.18 -16.38 -44.14
CA CYS A 16 6.47 -16.45 -43.44
C CYS A 16 7.07 -15.06 -43.16
N ALA A 17 6.69 -14.03 -43.93
CA ALA A 17 7.09 -12.65 -43.70
C ALA A 17 6.25 -11.90 -42.64
N MET A 18 5.09 -12.45 -42.25
CA MET A 18 4.17 -11.82 -41.29
C MET A 18 4.23 -12.40 -39.87
N GLY A 19 5.09 -13.39 -39.62
CA GLY A 19 5.21 -14.06 -38.32
C GLY A 19 6.19 -13.44 -37.31
N PHE A 20 6.95 -12.40 -37.67
CA PHE A 20 8.06 -11.90 -36.83
C PHE A 20 7.99 -10.40 -36.50
N LEU A 21 6.79 -9.84 -36.31
CA LEU A 21 6.63 -8.46 -35.81
C LEU A 21 5.85 -8.38 -34.49
N THR A 22 5.95 -9.40 -33.65
CA THR A 22 5.61 -9.29 -32.22
C THR A 22 6.87 -9.46 -31.37
N SER A 23 7.99 -8.90 -31.80
CA SER A 23 9.00 -8.44 -30.85
C SER A 23 8.44 -7.17 -30.22
N GLY A 24 7.51 -7.34 -29.28
CA GLY A 24 7.32 -6.35 -28.25
C GLY A 24 8.69 -6.16 -27.63
N VAL A 25 9.31 -5.00 -27.86
CA VAL A 25 10.42 -4.56 -27.05
C VAL A 25 9.89 -4.58 -25.63
N ALA A 26 10.21 -5.64 -24.89
CA ALA A 26 10.26 -5.57 -23.45
C ALA A 26 11.38 -4.57 -23.17
N LEU A 27 11.05 -3.28 -23.28
CA LEU A 27 11.70 -2.28 -22.46
C LEU A 27 11.53 -2.86 -21.07
N ALA A 28 12.60 -3.43 -20.51
CA ALA A 28 12.63 -3.73 -19.09
C ALA A 28 12.16 -2.43 -18.45
N SER A 29 10.96 -2.44 -17.91
CA SER A 29 10.43 -1.33 -17.15
C SER A 29 11.39 -1.24 -15.97
N GLU A 30 12.42 -0.40 -16.09
CA GLU A 30 13.45 -0.29 -15.08
C GLU A 30 12.76 0.11 -13.78
N CYS A 31 12.66 -0.84 -12.85
CA CYS A 31 12.01 -0.62 -11.58
C CYS A 31 12.99 0.08 -10.65
N THR A 32 13.29 1.34 -10.95
CA THR A 32 14.27 2.16 -10.20
C THR A 32 13.90 2.29 -8.72
N TRP A 33 12.60 2.27 -8.40
CA TRP A 33 12.12 2.24 -7.02
C TRP A 33 12.27 0.85 -6.38
N CYS A 34 12.18 -0.26 -7.13
CA CYS A 34 12.53 -1.59 -6.60
C CYS A 34 14.01 -1.67 -6.22
N ASP A 35 14.89 -1.00 -6.96
CA ASP A 35 16.33 -0.95 -6.63
C ASP A 35 16.57 -0.15 -5.35
N GLN A 36 15.87 0.97 -5.17
CA GLN A 36 15.90 1.72 -3.90
C GLN A 36 15.41 0.88 -2.73
N MET A 37 14.34 0.11 -2.92
CA MET A 37 13.85 -0.83 -1.90
C MET A 37 14.91 -1.88 -1.54
N ALA A 38 15.51 -2.54 -2.53
CA ALA A 38 16.56 -3.54 -2.30
C ALA A 38 17.81 -2.95 -1.60
N ASN A 39 18.21 -1.74 -1.98
CA ASN A 39 19.34 -1.04 -1.39
C ASN A 39 19.07 -0.67 0.07
N SER A 40 17.88 -0.19 0.40
CA SER A 40 17.50 0.12 1.79
C SER A 40 17.54 -1.13 2.68
N LEU A 41 17.07 -2.29 2.18
CA LEU A 41 17.17 -3.56 2.91
C LEU A 41 18.62 -3.97 3.15
N THR A 42 19.48 -3.81 2.14
CA THR A 42 20.91 -4.13 2.25
C THR A 42 21.60 -3.23 3.29
N PHE A 43 21.28 -1.93 3.28
CA PHE A 43 21.77 -0.98 4.27
C PHE A 43 21.34 -1.35 5.69
N TYR A 44 20.04 -1.58 5.91
CA TYR A 44 19.53 -1.92 7.24
C TYR A 44 19.96 -3.31 7.73
N LYS A 45 20.19 -4.26 6.82
CA LYS A 45 20.78 -5.56 7.16
C LYS A 45 22.21 -5.41 7.71
N ALA A 46 23.00 -4.48 7.18
CA ALA A 46 24.33 -4.19 7.71
C ALA A 46 24.28 -3.52 9.09
N THR A 47 23.29 -2.64 9.33
CA THR A 47 23.08 -1.94 10.60
C THR A 47 22.50 -2.85 11.69
N TYR A 48 21.64 -3.80 11.32
CA TYR A 48 20.95 -4.70 12.23
C TYR A 48 21.20 -6.18 11.87
N PRO A 49 22.43 -6.71 12.04
CA PRO A 49 22.82 -8.02 11.53
C PRO A 49 22.10 -9.22 12.17
N THR A 50 21.45 -9.03 13.33
CA THR A 50 20.66 -10.06 14.01
C THR A 50 19.20 -10.10 13.56
N SER A 51 18.76 -9.12 12.77
CA SER A 51 17.40 -9.01 12.25
C SER A 51 17.28 -9.77 10.93
N ASN A 52 16.10 -10.34 10.67
CA ASN A 52 15.88 -11.15 9.48
C ASN A 52 15.30 -10.33 8.32
N PHE A 53 16.11 -10.12 7.28
CA PHE A 53 15.73 -9.36 6.08
C PHE A 53 15.49 -10.23 4.85
N ASP A 54 15.80 -11.53 4.92
CA ASP A 54 15.78 -12.41 3.74
C ASP A 54 14.38 -12.56 3.12
N PRO A 55 13.28 -12.69 3.91
CA PRO A 55 11.92 -12.71 3.36
C PRO A 55 11.55 -11.43 2.60
N TYR A 56 12.03 -10.27 3.07
CA TYR A 56 11.78 -8.98 2.44
C TYR A 56 12.56 -8.84 1.13
N LEU A 57 13.84 -9.25 1.11
CA LEU A 57 14.66 -9.28 -0.11
C LEU A 57 14.08 -10.20 -1.17
N GLN A 58 13.64 -11.39 -0.78
CA GLN A 58 12.96 -12.33 -1.69
C GLN A 58 11.71 -11.68 -2.30
N LYS A 59 10.89 -11.03 -1.48
CA LYS A 59 9.63 -10.45 -1.94
C LYS A 59 9.83 -9.20 -2.82
N VAL A 60 10.87 -8.39 -2.57
CA VAL A 60 11.31 -7.34 -3.52
C VAL A 60 11.76 -7.93 -4.86
N GLY A 61 12.37 -9.13 -4.86
CA GLY A 61 12.68 -9.87 -6.09
C GLY A 61 11.42 -10.22 -6.90
N ILE A 62 10.41 -10.80 -6.24
CA ILE A 62 9.11 -11.15 -6.86
C ILE A 62 8.41 -9.90 -7.40
N LEU A 63 8.43 -8.80 -6.65
CA LEU A 63 7.89 -7.51 -7.06
C LEU A 63 8.57 -7.00 -8.33
N ARG A 64 9.89 -7.06 -8.41
CA ARG A 64 10.65 -6.65 -9.59
C ARG A 64 10.28 -7.49 -10.82
N GLU A 65 10.11 -8.79 -10.66
CA GLU A 65 9.65 -9.65 -11.74
C GLU A 65 8.23 -9.29 -12.19
N ALA A 66 7.32 -8.98 -11.26
CA ALA A 66 5.97 -8.53 -11.58
C ALA A 66 5.98 -7.21 -12.39
N VAL A 67 6.84 -6.25 -12.00
CA VAL A 67 7.03 -5.00 -12.75
C VAL A 67 7.56 -5.29 -14.16
N GLY A 68 8.56 -6.17 -14.29
CA GLY A 68 9.13 -6.56 -15.58
C GLY A 68 8.14 -7.26 -16.51
N ARG A 69 7.15 -7.98 -15.97
CA ARG A 69 6.03 -8.56 -16.73
C ARG A 69 4.92 -7.57 -17.07
N GLY A 70 4.93 -6.36 -16.50
CA GLY A 70 3.84 -5.40 -16.60
C GLY A 70 2.57 -5.81 -15.85
N ASP A 71 2.65 -6.77 -14.92
CA ASP A 71 1.52 -7.29 -14.15
C ASP A 71 1.18 -6.34 -12.99
N GLN A 72 0.38 -5.32 -13.28
CA GLN A 72 0.03 -4.29 -12.30
C GLN A 72 -0.75 -4.82 -11.08
N ASN A 73 -1.49 -5.92 -11.24
CA ASN A 73 -2.21 -6.52 -10.11
C ASN A 73 -1.24 -7.24 -9.16
N ALA A 74 -0.29 -7.99 -9.71
CA ALA A 74 0.77 -8.58 -8.91
C ALA A 74 1.63 -7.50 -8.24
N VAL A 75 2.02 -6.44 -8.96
CA VAL A 75 2.78 -5.32 -8.38
C VAL A 75 2.07 -4.73 -7.17
N ARG A 76 0.76 -4.46 -7.29
CA ARG A 76 -0.06 -3.92 -6.20
C ARG A 76 -0.11 -4.87 -5.01
N ALA A 77 -0.38 -6.15 -5.25
CA ALA A 77 -0.47 -7.16 -4.19
C ALA A 77 0.87 -7.34 -3.45
N GLU A 78 1.97 -7.36 -4.20
CA GLU A 78 3.31 -7.52 -3.65
C GLU A 78 3.73 -6.34 -2.77
N ILE A 79 3.42 -5.10 -3.16
CA ILE A 79 3.69 -3.91 -2.33
C ILE A 79 2.83 -3.90 -1.07
N GLN A 80 1.53 -4.22 -1.19
CA GLN A 80 0.64 -4.28 -0.03
C GLN A 80 1.12 -5.31 1.00
N GLU A 81 1.57 -6.47 0.53
CA GLU A 81 2.12 -7.51 1.39
C GLU A 81 3.42 -7.05 2.04
N LEU A 82 4.34 -6.46 1.28
CA LEU A 82 5.59 -5.91 1.82
C LEU A 82 5.34 -4.87 2.92
N PHE A 83 4.39 -3.96 2.73
CA PHE A 83 4.04 -2.97 3.74
C PHE A 83 3.38 -3.63 4.97
N THR A 84 2.57 -4.66 4.75
CA THR A 84 1.95 -5.43 5.84
C THR A 84 3.01 -6.17 6.65
N MET A 85 3.99 -6.79 6.00
CA MET A 85 5.12 -7.44 6.66
C MET A 85 5.94 -6.45 7.52
N LEU A 86 6.13 -5.22 7.06
CA LEU A 86 6.86 -4.19 7.82
C LEU A 86 6.04 -3.68 9.02
N ARG A 87 4.75 -3.39 8.83
CA ARG A 87 3.86 -2.95 9.92
C ARG A 87 3.70 -4.00 11.01
N SER A 88 3.59 -5.27 10.62
CA SER A 88 3.41 -6.39 11.55
C SER A 88 4.71 -6.93 12.14
N ARG A 89 5.88 -6.35 11.79
CA ARG A 89 7.20 -6.85 12.19
C ARG A 89 7.40 -8.33 11.85
N ALA A 90 6.86 -8.75 10.71
CA ALA A 90 6.90 -10.13 10.29
C ALA A 90 8.34 -10.67 10.25
N HIS A 91 8.49 -11.98 10.48
CA HIS A 91 9.76 -12.69 10.36
C HIS A 91 10.90 -12.22 11.29
N GLY A 92 10.63 -11.36 12.27
CA GLY A 92 11.63 -10.92 13.25
C GLY A 92 12.55 -9.81 12.73
N ILE A 93 12.00 -8.90 11.91
CA ILE A 93 12.70 -7.67 11.57
C ILE A 93 12.80 -6.75 12.80
N ASN A 94 13.90 -6.01 12.94
CA ASN A 94 14.05 -5.01 13.99
C ASN A 94 12.99 -3.89 13.85
N ASP A 95 12.44 -3.43 14.98
CA ASP A 95 11.36 -2.44 14.99
C ASP A 95 11.73 -1.11 14.32
N VAL A 96 12.90 -0.58 14.64
CA VAL A 96 13.38 0.69 14.08
C VAL A 96 13.63 0.53 12.59
N ALA A 97 14.26 -0.58 12.18
CA ALA A 97 14.45 -0.87 10.76
C ALA A 97 13.12 -0.96 10.01
N ALA A 98 12.12 -1.63 10.58
CA ALA A 98 10.82 -1.80 9.95
C ALA A 98 10.10 -0.47 9.70
N ASP A 99 10.12 0.44 10.68
CA ASP A 99 9.50 1.77 10.56
C ASP A 99 10.23 2.64 9.54
N GLU A 100 11.57 2.69 9.60
CA GLU A 100 12.36 3.50 8.67
C GLU A 100 12.26 2.99 7.23
N ILE A 101 12.27 1.67 7.03
CA ILE A 101 12.07 1.06 5.72
C ILE A 101 10.67 1.38 5.20
N LEU A 102 9.62 1.22 6.01
CA LEU A 102 8.24 1.50 5.61
C LEU A 102 8.07 2.96 5.18
N ASN A 103 8.57 3.89 6.00
CA ASN A 103 8.51 5.33 5.72
C ASN A 103 9.26 5.67 4.42
N HIS A 104 10.47 5.13 4.23
CA HIS A 104 11.22 5.32 2.99
C HIS A 104 10.49 4.73 1.77
N TRP A 105 9.93 3.53 1.90
CA TRP A 105 9.25 2.84 0.81
C TRP A 105 7.97 3.54 0.36
N GLN A 106 7.21 4.12 1.29
CA GLN A 106 6.05 4.95 0.96
C GLN A 106 6.43 6.19 0.14
N MET A 107 7.63 6.73 0.31
CA MET A 107 8.11 7.89 -0.45
C MET A 107 8.61 7.54 -1.86
N VAL A 108 9.28 6.39 -2.01
CA VAL A 108 9.88 6.01 -3.32
C VAL A 108 8.91 5.24 -4.22
N THR A 109 7.89 4.61 -3.64
CA THR A 109 6.88 3.85 -4.39
C THR A 109 5.89 4.81 -5.04
N PRO A 110 5.56 4.65 -6.34
CA PRO A 110 4.58 5.50 -7.01
C PRO A 110 3.15 5.11 -6.63
N MET A 111 2.74 5.44 -5.40
CA MET A 111 1.46 5.04 -4.77
C MET A 111 0.24 5.40 -5.62
N GLU A 112 0.23 6.62 -6.17
CA GLU A 112 -0.86 7.13 -7.01
C GLU A 112 -1.00 6.33 -8.31
N GLN A 113 0.11 6.04 -8.99
CA GLN A 113 0.11 5.30 -10.26
C GLN A 113 -0.37 3.86 -10.06
N LEU A 114 -0.04 3.27 -8.91
CA LEU A 114 -0.40 1.90 -8.58
C LEU A 114 -1.83 1.78 -8.02
N ASN A 115 -2.54 2.91 -7.83
CA ASN A 115 -3.82 2.97 -7.14
C ASN A 115 -3.76 2.28 -5.77
N LEU A 116 -2.63 2.45 -5.08
CA LEU A 116 -2.48 1.99 -3.71
C LEU A 116 -3.08 3.06 -2.82
N SER A 117 -4.26 2.78 -2.27
CA SER A 117 -4.68 3.48 -1.06
C SER A 117 -3.71 3.05 0.04
N GLU A 118 -3.07 4.03 0.66
CA GLU A 118 -2.44 3.81 1.95
C GLU A 118 -3.49 3.12 2.83
N PRO A 119 -3.21 1.98 3.50
CA PRO A 119 -4.01 1.66 4.64
C PRO A 119 -3.71 2.79 5.61
N LEU A 120 -4.64 3.75 5.64
CA LEU A 120 -4.74 4.76 6.67
C LEU A 120 -4.44 4.01 7.96
N VAL A 121 -3.41 4.45 8.66
CA VAL A 121 -3.18 4.12 10.07
C VAL A 121 -4.55 3.91 10.68
N GLU A 122 -4.89 2.64 11.00
CA GLU A 122 -6.26 2.15 11.20
C GLU A 122 -7.24 3.28 11.47
N GLU A 123 -7.94 3.73 10.42
CA GLU A 123 -8.71 4.98 10.38
C GLU A 123 -9.21 5.38 11.77
N CYS A 124 -8.40 6.18 12.46
CA CYS A 124 -8.62 6.37 13.89
C CYS A 124 -9.86 7.22 14.05
N THR A 125 -11.00 6.59 14.34
CA THR A 125 -12.27 7.28 14.41
C THR A 125 -12.31 7.97 15.76
N SER A 126 -12.22 9.30 15.72
CA SER A 126 -12.33 10.18 16.87
C SER A 126 -13.76 10.66 17.02
N THR A 127 -14.52 10.02 17.91
CA THR A 127 -15.81 10.51 18.42
C THR A 127 -15.56 11.33 19.68
N PRO A 128 -16.35 12.34 20.09
CA PRO A 128 -16.08 13.16 21.29
C PRO A 128 -15.70 12.36 22.56
N THR A 129 -16.25 11.16 22.71
CA THR A 129 -16.03 10.29 23.88
C THR A 129 -14.95 9.21 23.66
N ARG A 130 -14.50 8.95 22.43
CA ARG A 130 -13.69 7.76 22.13
C ARG A 130 -12.76 7.94 20.95
N LEU A 131 -11.53 7.44 21.09
CA LEU A 131 -10.59 7.22 20.00
C LEU A 131 -10.50 5.72 19.75
N THR A 132 -10.84 5.29 18.54
CA THR A 132 -10.73 3.88 18.14
C THR A 132 -9.74 3.77 17.00
N CYS A 133 -8.66 3.02 17.18
CA CYS A 133 -7.72 2.66 16.13
C CYS A 133 -7.72 1.13 16.10
N GLY A 134 -8.42 0.56 15.11
CA GLY A 134 -8.54 -0.90 15.00
C GLY A 134 -9.27 -1.55 16.16
N ASN A 135 -8.63 -2.56 16.74
CA ASN A 135 -9.11 -3.26 17.94
C ASN A 135 -8.77 -2.51 19.24
N PHE A 136 -8.03 -1.40 19.16
CA PHE A 136 -7.66 -0.60 20.31
C PHE A 136 -8.62 0.57 20.49
N SER A 137 -9.14 0.75 21.71
CA SER A 137 -10.09 1.82 22.05
C SER A 137 -9.65 2.55 23.31
N ILE A 138 -9.50 3.87 23.23
CA ILE A 138 -9.30 4.75 24.38
C ILE A 138 -10.57 5.57 24.60
N GLU A 139 -11.11 5.48 25.82
CA GLU A 139 -12.21 6.34 26.27
C GLU A 139 -11.64 7.67 26.76
N ARG A 140 -12.17 8.80 26.28
CA ARG A 140 -11.78 10.11 26.79
C ARG A 140 -12.35 10.27 28.19
N VAL A 141 -11.49 10.55 29.17
CA VAL A 141 -11.93 10.96 30.51
C VAL A 141 -12.79 12.23 30.36
N PRO A 142 -14.03 12.25 30.88
CA PRO A 142 -14.85 13.45 30.85
C PRO A 142 -14.12 14.58 31.58
N ASP A 143 -13.88 15.69 30.87
CA ASP A 143 -13.42 16.93 31.51
C ASP A 143 -14.50 17.39 32.50
N PRO A 144 -14.21 17.50 33.82
CA PRO A 144 -15.16 17.98 34.80
C PRO A 144 -15.31 19.51 34.67
N GLY A 145 -15.85 19.97 33.54
CA GLY A 145 -15.62 21.35 33.13
C GLY A 145 -16.52 21.91 32.05
N THR A 146 -17.77 21.46 31.87
CA THR A 146 -18.74 22.26 31.09
C THR A 146 -20.14 22.14 31.67
N LYS A 147 -20.52 23.16 32.45
CA LYS A 147 -21.89 23.35 32.93
C LYS A 147 -22.82 23.52 31.73
N THR A 148 -23.63 22.50 31.47
CA THR A 148 -24.78 22.55 30.57
C THR A 148 -25.76 23.64 31.05
N ASN A 149 -25.94 24.67 30.22
CA ASN A 149 -27.08 25.58 30.33
C ASN A 149 -28.35 24.76 30.08
N ARG A 150 -29.06 24.42 31.16
CA ARG A 150 -30.40 23.84 31.09
C ARG A 150 -31.41 24.97 31.25
N HIS A 151 -32.19 25.16 30.20
CA HIS A 151 -33.36 26.02 30.12
C HIS A 151 -34.35 25.60 31.22
N GLU A 152 -34.52 26.44 32.25
CA GLU A 152 -35.54 26.25 33.28
C GLU A 152 -36.89 26.74 32.76
N SER A 153 -37.83 25.80 32.71
CA SER A 153 -39.25 25.99 32.40
C SER A 153 -39.87 26.95 33.41
N GLN A 154 -40.52 27.99 32.90
CA GLN A 154 -41.39 28.86 33.68
C GLN A 154 -42.67 28.11 34.06
N ASP A 155 -42.72 27.66 35.31
CA ASP A 155 -43.94 27.11 35.90
C ASP A 155 -44.37 28.03 37.05
N ASN A 156 -45.61 28.45 36.96
CA ASN A 156 -46.24 29.61 37.59
C ASN A 156 -47.00 29.23 38.88
N MET A 157 -46.80 29.95 39.99
CA MET A 157 -47.68 30.09 41.18
C MET A 157 -47.20 31.36 41.93
N GLY A 158 -47.95 32.37 42.38
CA GLY A 158 -49.34 32.49 42.80
C GLY A 158 -49.39 33.01 44.26
N GLY A 159 -49.89 34.24 44.49
CA GLY A 159 -50.29 34.81 45.81
C GLY A 159 -49.31 35.86 46.39
N ALA A 160 -49.68 37.14 46.54
CA ALA A 160 -50.47 37.79 47.61
C ALA A 160 -49.70 37.77 48.97
N GLU A 161 -49.51 38.81 49.80
CA GLU A 161 -50.07 40.15 50.09
C GLU A 161 -48.93 40.99 50.76
N GLY A 162 -48.88 42.32 50.71
CA GLY A 162 -49.37 43.18 51.81
C GLY A 162 -48.30 43.49 52.88
N GLY A 163 -47.86 44.77 52.96
CA GLY A 163 -46.95 45.29 54.01
C GLY A 163 -46.33 46.64 53.66
#